data_AF-A0A3M1KNZ0-F1
#
_entry.id   AF-A0A3M1KNZ0-F1
#
_cell.length_a   1.000
_cell.length_b   1.000
_cell.length_c   1.000
_cell.angle_alpha   90.00
_cell.angle_beta   90.00
_cell.angle_gamma   90.00
#
_symmetry.space_group_name_H-M   'P 1'
#
loop_
_entity.id
_entity.type
_entity.pdbx_description
1 polymer ?
#
loop_
_entity_poly.entity_id
_entity_poly.type
_entity_poly.pdbx_seq_one_letter_code
_entity_poly.pdbx_strand_id
1 'polypeptide(L)'
;LYTITDDLEVACQTIRKFYSVYHSSRYVNAKLVIRLNCELSEAEIEQLNQEFADILLTGKIVATTALPQEQEDETVNLPRLLLHFDTRKYGRLYQMINRINELGADKLEAGHPERK
;
A
#
# COMPACT_ATOMS: atom_id res chain seq x y z
N LEU A 1 5.89 15.18 2.40
CA LEU A 1 6.79 14.99 1.25
C LEU A 1 6.21 15.81 0.11
N TYR A 2 6.99 16.64 -0.57
CA TYR A 2 6.55 17.36 -1.77
C TYR A 2 7.56 17.08 -2.88
N THR A 3 7.07 16.66 -4.03
CA THR A 3 7.87 16.56 -5.26
C THR A 3 7.54 17.77 -6.10
N ILE A 4 8.51 18.67 -6.27
CA ILE A 4 8.41 19.81 -7.18
C ILE A 4 9.17 19.42 -8.44
N THR A 5 8.47 19.36 -9.57
CA THR A 5 9.05 19.08 -10.88
C THR A 5 8.36 19.95 -11.93
N ASP A 6 9.16 20.52 -12.81
CA ASP A 6 8.77 21.36 -13.96
C ASP A 6 8.46 20.53 -15.22
N ASP A 7 8.52 19.20 -15.10
CA ASP A 7 8.18 18.26 -16.17
C ASP A 7 6.79 17.64 -15.91
N LEU A 8 5.84 18.00 -16.78
CA LEU A 8 4.44 17.57 -16.69
C LEU A 8 4.30 16.05 -16.77
N GLU A 9 5.18 15.37 -17.52
CA GLU A 9 5.12 13.92 -17.74
C GLU A 9 5.66 13.16 -16.52
N VAL A 10 6.73 13.66 -15.90
CA VAL A 10 7.29 13.14 -14.65
C VAL A 10 6.31 13.35 -13.49
N ALA A 11 5.64 14.50 -13.41
CA ALA A 11 4.59 14.74 -12.43
C ALA A 11 3.42 13.74 -12.60
N CYS A 12 2.95 13.54 -13.83
CA CYS A 12 1.84 12.62 -14.11
C CYS A 12 2.22 11.16 -13.82
N GLN A 13 3.42 10.70 -14.18
CA GLN A 13 3.89 9.36 -13.85
C GLN A 13 4.09 9.18 -12.35
N THR A 14 4.62 10.17 -11.64
CA THR A 14 4.81 10.12 -10.19
C THR A 14 3.47 10.03 -9.46
N ILE A 15 2.48 10.82 -9.87
CA ILE A 15 1.12 10.78 -9.31
C ILE A 15 0.44 9.45 -9.64
N ARG A 16 0.55 8.97 -10.89
CA ARG A 16 0.00 7.66 -11.29
C ARG A 16 0.62 6.52 -10.49
N LYS A 17 1.94 6.51 -10.28
CA LYS A 17 2.65 5.52 -9.46
C LYS A 17 2.29 5.60 -7.98
N PHE A 18 1.99 6.79 -7.45
CA PHE A 18 1.58 6.95 -6.04
C PHE A 18 0.18 6.36 -5.75
N TYR A 19 -0.70 6.30 -6.74
CA TYR A 19 -2.05 5.71 -6.61
C TYR A 19 -2.21 4.37 -7.35
N SER A 20 -1.12 3.79 -7.87
CA SER A 20 -1.23 2.58 -8.67
C SER A 20 -1.50 1.36 -7.79
N VAL A 21 -0.71 1.17 -6.72
CA VAL A 21 -0.80 0.00 -5.83
C VAL A 21 -1.64 0.30 -4.59
N TYR A 22 -1.37 1.41 -3.89
CA TYR A 22 -2.18 1.81 -2.75
C TYR A 22 -3.55 2.33 -3.21
N HIS A 23 -4.63 1.75 -2.66
CA HIS A 23 -6.00 2.19 -2.93
C HIS A 23 -6.52 3.10 -1.81
N SER A 24 -6.61 2.57 -0.59
CA SER A 24 -7.11 3.32 0.57
C SER A 24 -6.69 2.67 1.87
N SER A 25 -6.94 3.34 3.00
CA SER A 25 -6.77 2.74 4.32
C SER A 25 -7.92 3.13 5.23
N ARG A 26 -8.22 2.26 6.21
CA ARG A 26 -9.21 2.50 7.24
C ARG A 26 -8.79 1.83 8.55
N TYR A 27 -9.26 2.36 9.66
CA TYR A 27 -9.19 1.64 10.92
C TYR A 27 -10.36 0.67 11.04
N VAL A 28 -10.06 -0.55 11.46
CA VAL A 28 -11.06 -1.51 11.93
C VAL A 28 -10.66 -1.89 13.35
N ASN A 29 -11.42 -1.39 14.33
CA ASN A 29 -11.03 -1.39 15.74
C ASN A 29 -9.66 -0.71 15.92
N ALA A 30 -8.69 -1.37 16.56
CA ALA A 30 -7.34 -0.86 16.79
C ALA A 30 -6.33 -1.26 15.69
N LYS A 31 -6.80 -1.77 14.53
CA LYS A 31 -5.93 -2.22 13.44
C LYS A 31 -6.10 -1.31 12.23
N LEU A 32 -4.98 -0.97 11.60
CA LEU A 32 -4.98 -0.30 10.32
C LEU A 32 -5.10 -1.37 9.23
N VAL A 33 -6.09 -1.21 8.36
CA VAL A 33 -6.26 -1.99 7.13
C VAL A 33 -5.86 -1.10 5.97
N ILE A 34 -4.92 -1.56 5.16
CA ILE A 34 -4.49 -0.91 3.92
C ILE A 34 -4.99 -1.76 2.75
N ARG A 35 -5.80 -1.18 1.88
CA ARG A 35 -6.30 -1.80 0.64
C ARG A 35 -5.34 -1.50 -0.51
N LEU A 36 -5.07 -2.53 -1.31
CA LEU A 36 -4.17 -2.48 -2.47
C LEU A 36 -4.93 -2.85 -3.74
N ASN A 37 -4.53 -2.29 -4.88
CA ASN A 37 -5.04 -2.65 -6.20
C ASN A 37 -4.39 -3.93 -6.76
N CYS A 38 -3.25 -4.35 -6.20
CA CYS A 38 -2.58 -5.60 -6.58
C CYS A 38 -2.01 -6.32 -5.35
N GLU A 39 -1.78 -7.63 -5.49
CA GLU A 39 -1.26 -8.47 -4.41
C GLU A 39 0.27 -8.36 -4.31
N LEU A 40 0.76 -8.20 -3.08
CA LEU A 40 2.18 -8.35 -2.75
C LEU A 40 2.45 -9.81 -2.36
N SER A 41 3.56 -10.34 -2.87
CA SER A 41 4.07 -11.65 -2.51
C SER A 41 4.53 -11.69 -1.06
N GLU A 42 4.65 -12.91 -0.51
CA GLU A 42 5.14 -13.12 0.85
C GLU A 42 6.53 -12.51 1.09
N ALA A 43 7.42 -12.58 0.08
CA ALA A 43 8.76 -12.00 0.17
C ALA A 43 8.73 -10.46 0.24
N GLU A 44 7.82 -9.81 -0.50
CA GLU A 44 7.61 -8.37 -0.47
C GLU A 44 7.04 -7.93 0.89
N ILE A 45 6.12 -8.72 1.46
CA ILE A 45 5.56 -8.45 2.80
C ILE A 45 6.61 -8.65 3.90
N GLU A 46 7.50 -9.63 3.78
CA GLU A 46 8.59 -9.79 4.74
C GLU A 46 9.59 -8.63 4.65
N GLN A 47 9.87 -8.10 3.45
CA GLN A 47 10.66 -6.87 3.31
C GLN A 47 10.01 -5.70 4.03
N LEU A 48 8.70 -5.51 3.88
CA LEU A 48 7.97 -4.48 4.63
C LEU A 48 8.08 -4.67 6.14
N ASN A 49 8.00 -5.91 6.63
CA ASN A 49 8.18 -6.21 8.05
C ASN A 49 9.59 -5.88 8.56
N GLN A 50 10.62 -6.08 7.75
CA GLN A 50 12.00 -5.74 8.10
C GLN A 50 12.22 -4.22 8.11
N GLU A 51 11.73 -3.51 7.09
CA GLU A 51 11.94 -2.08 6.91
C GLU A 51 11.10 -1.21 7.86
N PHE A 52 9.92 -1.69 8.26
CA PHE A 52 8.90 -0.92 8.99
C PHE A 52 8.45 -1.58 10.30
N ALA A 53 9.23 -2.47 10.90
CA ALA A 53 8.91 -3.00 12.24
C ALA A 53 8.75 -1.89 13.30
N ASP A 54 9.42 -0.75 13.12
CA ASP A 54 9.44 0.38 14.06
C ASP A 54 8.10 1.14 14.19
N ILE A 55 7.17 0.93 13.25
CA ILE A 55 5.84 1.57 13.26
C ILE A 55 4.75 0.68 13.87
N LEU A 56 5.10 -0.55 14.27
CA LEU A 56 4.15 -1.51 14.82
C LEU A 56 4.13 -1.41 16.35
N LEU A 57 2.93 -1.33 16.91
CA LEU A 57 2.70 -1.50 18.35
C LEU A 57 2.93 -2.96 18.78
N THR A 58 2.58 -3.90 17.90
CA THR A 58 2.73 -5.34 18.12
C THR A 58 2.57 -6.11 16.82
N GLY A 59 3.01 -7.36 16.80
CA GLY A 59 2.83 -8.27 15.67
C GLY A 59 3.65 -7.88 14.44
N LYS A 60 3.09 -8.17 13.27
CA LYS A 60 3.69 -8.00 11.95
C LYS A 60 2.67 -7.43 10.97
N ILE A 61 3.14 -6.86 9.88
CA ILE A 61 2.34 -6.57 8.68
C ILE A 61 1.99 -7.91 8.04
N VAL A 62 0.70 -8.16 7.80
CA VAL A 62 0.24 -9.42 7.21
C VAL A 62 -0.75 -9.17 6.08
N ALA A 63 -0.72 -10.01 5.05
CA ALA A 63 -1.81 -10.06 4.07
C ALA A 63 -3.09 -10.58 4.72
N THR A 64 -4.23 -10.02 4.33
CA THR A 64 -5.55 -10.48 4.78
C THR A 64 -6.57 -10.34 3.67
N THR A 65 -7.67 -11.07 3.78
CA THR A 65 -8.91 -10.77 3.05
C THR A 65 -9.71 -9.70 3.78
N ALA A 66 -10.81 -9.24 3.18
CA ALA A 66 -11.74 -8.33 3.83
C ALA A 66 -12.16 -8.84 5.21
N LEU A 67 -12.07 -7.97 6.22
CA LEU A 67 -12.58 -8.31 7.54
C LEU A 67 -14.12 -8.39 7.51
N PRO A 68 -14.78 -9.09 8.44
CA PRO A 68 -16.25 -9.18 8.47
C PRO A 68 -16.94 -7.82 8.45
N GLN A 69 -16.32 -6.80 9.05
CA GLN A 69 -16.81 -5.41 9.09
C GLN A 69 -16.63 -4.63 7.76
N GLU A 70 -16.11 -5.28 6.71
CA GLU A 70 -15.87 -4.73 5.37
C GLU A 70 -16.65 -5.49 4.29
N GLN A 71 -17.46 -6.49 4.66
CA GLN A 71 -18.00 -7.46 3.72
C GLN A 71 -19.04 -6.88 2.73
N GLU A 72 -19.64 -5.73 3.07
CA GLU A 72 -20.58 -4.99 2.22
C GLU A 72 -19.91 -3.87 1.41
N ASP A 73 -18.59 -3.69 1.54
CA ASP A 73 -17.84 -2.65 0.84
C ASP A 73 -17.56 -3.07 -0.61
N GLU A 74 -17.74 -2.17 -1.58
CA GLU A 74 -17.49 -2.44 -3.01
C GLU A 74 -16.04 -2.91 -3.28
N THR A 75 -15.13 -2.60 -2.36
CA THR A 75 -13.71 -3.00 -2.42
C THR A 75 -13.42 -4.35 -1.76
N VAL A 76 -14.42 -5.16 -1.41
CA VAL A 76 -14.26 -6.45 -0.71
C VAL A 76 -13.23 -7.37 -1.38
N ASN A 77 -13.14 -7.35 -2.71
CA ASN A 77 -12.25 -8.21 -3.49
C ASN A 77 -10.78 -7.73 -3.56
N LEU A 78 -10.47 -6.52 -3.08
CA LEU A 78 -9.12 -5.98 -3.17
C LEU A 78 -8.17 -6.62 -2.13
N PRO A 79 -6.90 -6.91 -2.49
CA PRO A 79 -5.90 -7.35 -1.52
C PRO A 79 -5.71 -6.35 -0.37
N ARG A 80 -5.37 -6.84 0.82
CA ARG A 80 -5.20 -6.00 2.02
C ARG A 80 -3.97 -6.35 2.81
N LEU A 81 -3.38 -5.34 3.43
CA LEU A 81 -2.42 -5.47 4.53
C LEU A 81 -3.07 -5.04 5.85
N LEU A 82 -2.81 -5.82 6.90
CA LEU A 82 -3.25 -5.55 8.26
C LEU A 82 -2.04 -5.29 9.14
N LEU A 83 -2.09 -4.23 9.96
CA LEU A 83 -1.05 -3.93 10.93
C LEU A 83 -1.60 -3.23 12.18
N HIS A 84 -0.93 -3.47 13.31
CA HIS A 84 -1.17 -2.75 14.55
C HIS A 84 -0.31 -1.49 14.59
N PHE A 85 -0.75 -0.44 13.89
CA PHE A 85 0.04 0.77 13.66
C PHE A 85 0.08 1.73 14.87
N ASP A 86 1.27 2.26 15.17
CA ASP A 86 1.44 3.38 16.10
C ASP A 86 1.07 4.71 15.43
N THR A 87 -0.07 5.28 15.82
CA THR A 87 -0.59 6.53 15.28
C THR A 87 0.34 7.74 15.46
N ARG A 88 1.40 7.63 16.27
CA ARG A 88 2.42 8.68 16.39
C ARG A 88 3.42 8.67 15.22
N LYS A 89 3.40 7.63 14.37
CA LYS A 89 4.40 7.36 13.33
C LYS A 89 3.90 7.63 11.90
N TYR A 90 2.94 8.55 11.70
CA TYR A 90 2.35 8.82 10.38
C TYR A 90 3.36 9.15 9.29
N GLY A 91 4.43 9.89 9.59
CA GLY A 91 5.48 10.19 8.62
C GLY A 91 6.15 8.93 8.06
N ARG A 92 6.33 7.91 8.91
CA ARG A 92 6.92 6.62 8.53
C ARG A 92 5.91 5.72 7.81
N LEU A 93 4.63 5.81 8.16
CA LEU A 93 3.55 5.17 7.40
C LEU A 93 3.52 5.67 5.93
N TYR A 94 3.67 6.98 5.70
CA TYR A 94 3.74 7.49 4.33
C TYR A 94 4.93 6.92 3.55
N GLN A 95 6.08 6.71 4.21
CA GLN A 95 7.23 6.06 3.58
C GLN A 95 6.95 4.58 3.25
N MET A 96 6.21 3.87 4.12
CA MET A 96 5.77 2.51 3.85
C MET A 96 4.81 2.44 2.67
N ILE A 97 3.87 3.39 2.56
CA ILE A 97 2.95 3.48 1.41
C ILE A 97 3.74 3.71 0.11
N ASN A 98 4.76 4.58 0.14
CA ASN A 98 5.64 4.74 -1.02
C ASN A 98 6.34 3.43 -1.39
N ARG A 99 6.86 2.70 -0.40
CA ARG A 99 7.53 1.42 -0.62
C ARG A 99 6.57 0.37 -1.20
N ILE A 100 5.34 0.32 -0.71
CA ILE A 100 4.27 -0.54 -1.26
C ILE A 100 4.03 -0.23 -2.74
N ASN A 101 3.97 1.06 -3.09
CA ASN A 101 3.80 1.50 -4.47
C ASN A 101 4.98 1.10 -5.37
N GLU A 102 6.21 1.15 -4.85
CA GLU A 102 7.39 0.68 -5.59
C GLU A 102 7.36 -0.83 -5.83
N LEU A 103 7.02 -1.63 -4.80
CA LEU A 103 6.99 -3.09 -4.90
C LEU A 103 5.90 -3.59 -5.86
N GLY A 104 4.71 -2.98 -5.85
CA GLY A 104 3.62 -3.39 -6.75
C GLY A 104 3.66 -2.79 -8.15
N ALA A 105 4.54 -1.82 -8.43
CA ALA A 105 4.59 -1.13 -9.73
C ALA A 105 4.87 -2.10 -10.89
N ASP A 106 5.79 -3.05 -10.73
CA ASP A 106 6.14 -4.04 -11.76
C ASP A 106 4.95 -4.91 -12.18
N LYS A 107 3.99 -5.13 -11.28
CA LYS A 107 2.81 -5.98 -11.52
C LYS A 107 1.74 -5.26 -12.34
N LEU A 108 1.71 -3.93 -12.29
CA LEU A 108 0.76 -3.12 -13.05
C LEU A 108 1.30 -2.83 -14.46
N GLU A 109 2.61 -2.64 -14.61
CA GLU A 109 3.25 -2.50 -15.93
C GLU A 109 3.11 -3.77 -16.79
N ALA A 110 3.15 -4.96 -16.16
CA ALA A 110 2.93 -6.25 -16.85
C ALA A 110 1.49 -6.44 -17.39
N GLY A 111 0.53 -5.63 -16.92
CA GLY A 111 -0.87 -5.67 -17.32
C GLY A 111 -1.27 -4.71 -18.45
N HIS A 112 -0.34 -3.90 -18.99
CA HIS A 112 -0.62 -2.94 -20.05
C HIS A 112 -0.25 -3.49 -21.45
N PRO A 113 -1.23 -3.97 -22.26
CA PRO A 113 -0.97 -4.52 -23.60
C PRO A 113 -0.63 -3.46 -24.68
N GLU A 114 -0.49 -2.17 -24.35
CA GLU A 114 -0.39 -1.09 -25.34
C GLU A 114 1.03 -0.58 -25.60
N ARG A 115 2.00 -1.49 -25.63
CA ARG A 115 3.29 -1.25 -26.28
C ARG A 115 3.58 -2.36 -27.29
N LYS A 116 3.01 -2.21 -28.49
CA LYS A 116 3.46 -2.86 -29.71
C LYS A 116 3.41 -1.88 -30.86
#